data_AF-A0A842JBG5-F1
#
_entry.id   AF-A0A842JBG5-F1
#
_cell.length_a   1.000
_cell.length_b   1.000
_cell.length_c   1.000
_cell.angle_alpha   90.00
_cell.angle_beta   90.00
_cell.angle_gamma   90.00
#
_symmetry.space_group_name_H-M   'P 1'
#
loop_
_entity.id
_entity.type
_entity.pdbx_description
1 polymer ?
#
loop_
_entity_poly.entity_id
_entity_poly.type
_entity_poly.pdbx_seq_one_letter_code
_entity_poly.pdbx_strand_id
1 'polypeptide(L)'
;MVEVPVERRFRGSVRLVTLHLWRVAKSTDVEDGFAAARDLGMLEPKHEAFVRACFALDERLEAGEPLDEPITMDMVDELQLCAIRLNTADPA
;
A
#
# COMPACT_ATOMS: atom_id res chain seq x y z
N MET A 1 11.04 16.18 19.73
CA MET A 1 10.63 15.45 18.52
C MET A 1 9.36 14.71 18.87
N VAL A 2 8.21 15.03 18.26
CA VAL A 2 6.96 14.31 18.53
C VAL A 2 7.02 13.00 17.75
N GLU A 3 6.94 11.88 18.45
CA GLU A 3 6.87 10.57 17.81
C GLU A 3 5.55 10.44 17.06
N VAL A 4 5.62 10.15 15.76
CA VAL A 4 4.42 9.94 14.95
C VAL A 4 3.79 8.60 15.38
N PRO A 5 2.47 8.49 15.60
CA PRO A 5 1.84 7.21 15.90
C PRO A 5 2.00 6.21 14.75
N VAL A 6 2.10 4.91 15.07
CA VAL A 6 2.25 3.83 14.07
C VAL A 6 1.12 3.83 13.04
N GLU A 7 -0.13 4.02 13.48
CA GLU A 7 -1.30 4.13 12.60
C GLU A 7 -1.14 5.26 11.58
N ARG A 8 -0.63 6.42 12.00
CA ARG A 8 -0.41 7.54 11.08
C ARG A 8 0.67 7.24 10.04
N ARG A 9 1.71 6.48 10.39
CA ARG A 9 2.73 6.01 9.43
C ARG A 9 2.17 4.97 8.47
N PHE A 10 1.36 4.05 8.98
CA PHE A 10 0.66 3.04 8.19
C PHE A 10 -0.24 3.66 7.14
N ARG A 11 -1.16 4.56 7.54
CA ARG A 11 -2.04 5.29 6.60
C ARG A 11 -1.27 6.09 5.56
N GLY A 12 -0.16 6.71 5.95
CA GLY A 12 0.75 7.39 5.03
C GLY A 12 1.36 6.44 3.99
N SER A 13 1.72 5.23 4.40
CA SER A 13 2.32 4.21 3.53
C SER A 13 1.29 3.58 2.60
N VAL A 14 0.07 3.32 3.07
CA VAL A 14 -1.09 2.93 2.25
C VAL A 14 -1.30 3.94 1.13
N ARG A 15 -1.40 5.23 1.48
CA ARG A 15 -1.58 6.31 0.50
C ARG A 15 -0.45 6.35 -0.54
N LEU A 16 0.80 6.15 -0.11
CA LEU A 16 1.94 6.15 -1.03
C LEU A 16 1.86 5.00 -2.03
N VAL A 17 1.50 3.80 -1.57
CA VAL A 17 1.28 2.64 -2.44
C VAL A 17 0.14 2.91 -3.44
N THR A 18 -0.99 3.46 -2.98
CA THR A 18 -2.11 3.86 -3.87
C THR A 18 -1.64 4.80 -4.98
N LEU A 19 -0.87 5.85 -4.63
CA LEU A 19 -0.34 6.80 -5.62
C LEU A 19 0.60 6.14 -6.63
N HIS A 20 1.42 5.18 -6.20
CA HIS A 20 2.30 4.46 -7.12
C HIS A 20 1.54 3.48 -8.02
N LEU A 21 0.51 2.80 -7.52
CA LEU A 21 -0.38 1.98 -8.34
C LEU A 21 -1.05 2.82 -9.43
N TRP A 22 -1.58 3.99 -9.07
CA TRP A 22 -2.18 4.92 -10.03
C TRP A 22 -1.19 5.38 -11.10
N ARG A 23 0.04 5.70 -10.69
CA ARG A 23 1.11 6.10 -11.61
C ARG A 23 1.46 4.97 -12.58
N VAL A 24 1.60 3.74 -12.08
CA VAL A 24 1.96 2.56 -12.88
C VAL A 24 0.88 2.29 -13.95
N ALA A 25 -0.39 2.37 -13.58
CA ALA A 25 -1.50 2.15 -14.51
C ALA A 25 -1.87 3.37 -15.37
N LYS A 26 -1.37 4.58 -15.06
CA LYS A 26 -1.86 5.85 -15.61
C LYS A 26 -3.40 5.99 -15.46
N SER A 27 -3.93 5.48 -14.35
CA SER A 27 -5.35 5.41 -13.99
C SER A 27 -5.51 5.76 -12.52
N THR A 28 -6.68 6.20 -12.09
CA THR A 28 -7.02 6.34 -10.66
C THR A 28 -7.76 5.12 -10.11
N ASP A 29 -7.92 4.07 -10.92
CA ASP A 29 -8.42 2.79 -10.48
C ASP A 29 -7.28 1.98 -9.87
N VAL A 30 -7.50 1.48 -8.65
CA VAL A 30 -6.55 0.64 -7.92
C VAL A 30 -6.42 -0.73 -8.55
N GLU A 31 -7.50 -1.28 -9.12
CA GLU A 31 -7.50 -2.59 -9.76
C GLU A 31 -6.68 -2.57 -11.06
N ASP A 32 -6.79 -1.50 -11.86
CA ASP A 32 -5.90 -1.27 -13.00
C ASP A 32 -4.44 -1.21 -12.53
N GLY A 33 -4.19 -0.54 -11.39
CA GLY A 33 -2.89 -0.45 -10.73
C GLY A 33 -2.29 -1.82 -10.41
N PHE A 34 -3.07 -2.69 -9.79
CA PHE A 34 -2.61 -4.05 -9.46
C PHE A 34 -2.40 -4.90 -10.71
N ALA A 35 -3.29 -4.82 -11.70
CA ALA A 35 -3.13 -5.52 -12.97
C ALA A 35 -1.82 -5.10 -13.67
N ALA A 36 -1.59 -3.80 -13.81
CA ALA A 36 -0.36 -3.28 -14.43
C ALA A 36 0.90 -3.64 -13.63
N ALA A 37 0.87 -3.54 -12.30
CA ALA A 37 1.99 -3.92 -11.45
C ALA A 37 2.34 -5.42 -11.56
N ARG A 38 1.33 -6.28 -11.75
CA ARG A 38 1.49 -7.73 -11.95
C ARG A 38 2.08 -8.02 -13.33
N ASP A 39 1.55 -7.40 -14.38
CA ASP A 39 2.03 -7.58 -15.76
C ASP A 39 3.48 -7.14 -15.93
N LEU A 40 3.90 -6.12 -15.18
CA LEU A 40 5.28 -5.63 -15.15
C LEU A 40 6.18 -6.35 -14.14
N GLY A 41 5.66 -7.35 -13.40
CA GLY A 41 6.42 -8.14 -12.44
C GLY A 41 6.90 -7.36 -11.20
N MET A 42 6.26 -6.24 -10.87
CA MET A 42 6.65 -5.38 -9.73
C MET A 42 6.19 -5.96 -8.39
N LEU A 43 5.01 -6.59 -8.39
CA LEU A 43 4.44 -7.24 -7.22
C LEU A 43 4.23 -8.73 -7.51
N GLU A 44 4.71 -9.58 -6.61
CA GLU A 44 4.33 -10.99 -6.55
C GLU A 44 2.92 -11.11 -5.94
N PRO A 45 2.22 -12.24 -6.17
CA PRO A 45 0.87 -12.46 -5.61
C PRO A 45 0.78 -12.23 -4.10
N LYS A 46 1.83 -12.57 -3.34
CA LYS A 46 1.88 -12.34 -1.89
C LYS A 46 1.93 -10.86 -1.52
N HIS A 47 2.62 -10.03 -2.31
CA HIS A 47 2.69 -8.59 -2.07
C HIS A 47 1.34 -7.94 -2.39
N GLU A 48 0.70 -8.34 -3.49
CA GLU A 48 -0.64 -7.87 -3.85
C GLU A 48 -1.67 -8.22 -2.75
N ALA A 49 -1.69 -9.48 -2.30
CA ALA A 49 -2.57 -9.91 -1.21
C ALA A 49 -2.34 -9.11 0.08
N PHE A 50 -1.08 -8.85 0.43
CA PHE A 50 -0.72 -8.03 1.58
C PHE A 50 -1.22 -6.58 1.45
N VAL A 51 -0.99 -5.92 0.31
CA VAL A 51 -1.45 -4.53 0.09
C VAL A 51 -2.97 -4.45 0.15
N ARG A 52 -3.69 -5.41 -0.45
CA ARG A 52 -5.16 -5.49 -0.37
C ARG A 52 -5.66 -5.63 1.06
N ALA A 53 -5.02 -6.49 1.86
CA ALA A 53 -5.34 -6.60 3.28
C ALA A 53 -5.10 -5.27 4.02
N CYS A 54 -4.02 -4.55 3.70
CA CYS A 54 -3.75 -3.24 4.28
C CYS A 54 -4.79 -2.17 3.88
N PHE A 55 -5.31 -2.22 2.65
CA PHE A 55 -6.37 -1.30 2.21
C PHE A 55 -7.66 -1.55 3.00
N ALA A 56 -8.05 -2.81 3.18
CA ALA A 56 -9.20 -3.16 4.01
C ALA A 56 -9.03 -2.70 5.48
N LEU A 57 -7.81 -2.77 6.02
CA LEU A 57 -7.51 -2.27 7.37
C LEU A 57 -7.57 -0.74 7.44
N ASP A 58 -7.07 -0.01 6.43
CA ASP A 58 -7.17 1.46 6.37
C ASP A 58 -8.63 1.93 6.28
N GLU A 59 -9.47 1.23 5.49
CA GLU A 59 -10.91 1.49 5.40
C GLU A 59 -11.60 1.31 6.76
N ARG A 60 -11.31 0.22 7.48
CA ARG A 60 -11.83 -0.01 8.84
C ARG A 60 -11.37 1.07 9.82
N LEU A 61 -10.10 1.44 9.77
CA LEU A 61 -9.55 2.53 10.61
C LEU A 61 -10.22 3.87 10.30
N GLU A 62 -10.46 4.19 9.03
CA GLU A 62 -11.16 5.39 8.61
C GLU A 62 -12.63 5.41 9.07
N ALA A 63 -13.29 4.25 9.04
CA ALA A 63 -14.64 4.06 9.58
C ALA A 63 -14.70 4.07 11.13
N GLY A 64 -13.54 4.06 11.80
CA GLY A 64 -13.47 3.98 13.27
C GLY A 64 -13.86 2.60 13.83
N GLU A 65 -13.79 1.57 13.00
CA GLU A 65 -14.08 0.20 13.40
C GLU A 65 -12.91 -0.39 14.21
N PRO A 66 -13.21 -1.22 15.23
CA PRO A 66 -12.15 -1.90 15.98
C PRO A 66 -11.43 -2.87 15.06
N LEU A 67 -10.11 -2.93 15.16
CA LEU A 67 -9.29 -3.94 14.51
C LEU A 67 -9.14 -5.17 15.39
N ASP A 68 -9.10 -6.35 14.77
CA ASP A 68 -8.90 -7.62 15.47
C ASP A 68 -7.46 -7.75 16.00
N GLU A 69 -6.50 -7.16 15.28
CA GLU A 69 -5.09 -7.09 15.61
C GLU A 69 -4.56 -5.66 15.46
N PRO A 70 -3.57 -5.24 16.27
CA PRO A 70 -3.00 -3.91 16.17
C PRO A 70 -2.16 -3.74 14.89
N ILE A 71 -2.15 -2.51 14.35
CA ILE A 71 -1.20 -2.14 13.30
C ILE A 71 0.22 -2.15 13.85
N THR A 72 1.12 -2.86 13.16
CA THR A 72 2.52 -3.00 13.57
C THR A 72 3.46 -2.18 12.69
N MET A 73 4.69 -1.93 13.17
CA MET A 73 5.73 -1.30 12.34
C MET A 73 6.17 -2.21 11.19
N ASP A 74 6.13 -3.54 11.36
CA ASP A 74 6.47 -4.48 10.27
C ASP A 74 5.53 -4.32 9.07
N MET A 75 4.24 -4.03 9.31
CA MET A 75 3.30 -3.72 8.23
C MET A 75 3.66 -2.41 7.51
N VAL A 76 4.13 -1.40 8.25
CA VAL A 76 4.59 -0.13 7.68
C VAL A 76 5.80 -0.38 6.79
N ASP A 77 6.77 -1.15 7.27
CA ASP A 77 8.00 -1.44 6.56
C ASP A 77 7.73 -2.25 5.28
N GLU A 78 6.85 -3.26 5.33
CA GLU A 78 6.48 -4.03 4.12
C GLU A 78 5.70 -3.17 3.10
N LEU A 79 4.82 -2.26 3.55
CA LEU A 79 4.16 -1.30 2.66
C LEU A 79 5.16 -0.37 1.98
N GLN A 80 6.19 0.08 2.70
CA GLN A 80 7.26 0.90 2.12
C GLN A 80 8.09 0.12 1.10
N LEU A 81 8.38 -1.16 1.35
CA LEU A 81 9.03 -2.03 0.37
C LEU A 81 8.17 -2.22 -0.88
N CYS A 82 6.85 -2.39 -0.73
CA CYS A 82 5.92 -2.43 -1.86
C CYS A 82 5.92 -1.11 -2.64
N ALA A 83 5.93 0.04 -1.95
CA ALA A 83 6.01 1.35 -2.58
C ALA A 83 7.31 1.51 -3.41
N ILE A 84 8.45 1.06 -2.87
CA ILE A 84 9.74 1.09 -3.59
C ILE A 84 9.67 0.23 -4.86
N ARG A 85 9.13 -1.00 -4.78
CA ARG A 85 8.96 -1.90 -5.94
C ARG A 85 8.09 -1.27 -7.03
N LEU A 86 6.99 -0.62 -6.64
CA LEU A 86 6.11 0.09 -7.58
C LEU A 86 6.74 1.39 -8.11
N ASN A 87 7.69 1.99 -7.39
CA ASN A 87 8.39 3.19 -7.83
C ASN A 87 9.53 2.89 -8.81
N THR A 88 10.13 1.68 -8.77
CA THR A 88 11.18 1.26 -9.71
C THR A 88 10.69 1.04 -11.15
N ALA A 89 9.42 1.29 -11.45
CA ALA A 89 8.94 1.45 -12.82
C ALA A 89 9.64 2.63 -13.48
N ASP A 90 10.72 2.34 -14.19
CA ASP A 90 11.39 3.27 -15.10
C ASP A 90 10.35 3.72 -16.14
N PRO A 91 10.07 5.02 -16.30
CA PRO A 91 9.25 5.49 -17.39
C PRO A 91 10.02 5.29 -18.69
N ALA A 92 9.78 4.17 -19.36
CA ALA A 92 10.20 3.94 -20.75
C ALA A 92 9.52 4.93 -21.70
#